data_AF-A0A433PQN8-F1
#
_entry.id   AF-A0A433PQN8-F1
#
_cell.length_a   1.000
_cell.length_b   1.000
_cell.length_c   1.000
_cell.angle_alpha   90.00
_cell.angle_beta   90.00
_cell.angle_gamma   90.00
#
_symmetry.space_group_name_H-M   'P 1'
#
loop_
_entity.id
_entity.type
_entity.pdbx_description
1 polymer ?
#
loop_
_entity_poly.entity_id
_entity_poly.type
_entity_poly.pdbx_seq_one_letter_code
_entity_poly.pdbx_strand_id
1 'polypeptide(L)'
;MVHPSLFRRQNLFFFFSISLFFILILAFFYLVPSSNTPPHSHSHLHSMADENISVLSEKFSSLRALKGHYNGGEFNKDIDGPQGEKHQVMKALGDQLGLPNTPASEILQRLGNPDDLTLMPPGDYPPTVAMMPGPVLPTAEQGAMNPALQQQQSQPQPYYLVYYWRGKHDYLYFKIDPVKETVITSGWYGALE
;
A
#
# COMPACT_ATOMS: atom_id res chain seq x y z
N MET A 1 -50.72 71.76 -49.87
CA MET A 1 -50.66 71.13 -51.20
C MET A 1 -49.22 70.75 -51.49
N VAL A 2 -49.02 69.69 -52.27
CA VAL A 2 -47.75 69.11 -52.79
C VAL A 2 -47.17 67.91 -51.99
N HIS A 3 -47.52 66.70 -52.45
CA HIS A 3 -46.62 65.53 -52.59
C HIS A 3 -45.71 65.76 -53.83
N PRO A 4 -44.51 65.13 -54.04
CA PRO A 4 -44.18 63.72 -53.77
C PRO A 4 -42.68 63.42 -53.40
N SER A 5 -42.36 62.26 -52.82
CA SER A 5 -41.57 61.11 -53.37
C SER A 5 -40.02 61.20 -53.39
N LEU A 6 -39.42 60.00 -53.24
CA LEU A 6 -38.04 59.58 -53.58
C LEU A 6 -36.93 59.79 -52.55
N PHE A 7 -36.70 58.79 -51.69
CA PHE A 7 -35.35 58.26 -51.41
C PHE A 7 -35.42 56.90 -50.70
N ARG A 8 -35.99 55.89 -51.38
CA ARG A 8 -36.06 54.50 -50.89
C ARG A 8 -35.35 53.59 -51.89
N ARG A 9 -34.02 53.66 -51.99
CA ARG A 9 -33.19 52.74 -52.81
C ARG A 9 -31.70 52.94 -52.52
N GLN A 10 -31.20 52.55 -51.35
CA GLN A 10 -29.74 52.39 -51.18
C GLN A 10 -29.26 51.45 -50.05
N ASN A 11 -30.14 50.93 -49.18
CA ASN A 11 -29.70 50.11 -48.03
C ASN A 11 -29.93 48.60 -48.17
N LEU A 12 -30.34 48.10 -49.34
CA LEU A 12 -30.70 46.67 -49.48
C LEU A 12 -29.59 45.76 -50.04
N PHE A 13 -28.43 46.30 -50.44
CA PHE A 13 -27.33 45.47 -50.94
C PHE A 13 -26.19 45.22 -49.94
N PHE A 14 -26.15 45.94 -48.81
CA PHE A 14 -25.05 45.78 -47.83
C PHE A 14 -25.25 44.60 -46.85
N PHE A 15 -26.49 44.15 -46.62
CA PHE A 15 -26.76 43.11 -45.63
C PHE A 15 -26.54 41.68 -46.11
N PHE A 16 -26.47 41.44 -47.42
CA PHE A 16 -26.41 40.06 -47.94
C PHE A 16 -25.00 39.46 -47.98
N SER A 17 -23.94 40.27 -47.98
CA SER A 17 -22.55 39.77 -48.04
C SER A 17 -21.97 39.39 -46.67
N ILE A 18 -22.43 40.03 -45.58
CA ILE A 18 -21.95 39.74 -44.21
C ILE A 18 -22.54 38.43 -43.68
N SER A 19 -23.73 38.04 -44.13
CA SER A 19 -24.40 36.81 -43.67
C SER A 19 -23.76 35.52 -44.19
N LEU A 20 -23.08 35.54 -45.34
CA LEU A 20 -22.45 34.33 -45.89
C LEU A 20 -21.09 34.03 -45.23
N PHE A 21 -20.39 35.06 -44.75
CA PHE A 21 -19.11 34.90 -44.05
C PHE A 21 -19.27 34.35 -42.62
N PHE A 22 -20.38 34.69 -41.95
CA PHE A 22 -20.66 34.20 -40.59
C PHE A 22 -20.96 32.70 -40.53
N ILE A 23 -21.58 32.13 -41.57
CA ILE A 23 -21.92 30.70 -41.61
C ILE A 23 -20.66 29.84 -41.83
N LEU A 24 -19.66 30.35 -42.56
CA LEU A 24 -18.41 29.63 -42.83
C LEU A 24 -17.47 29.60 -41.61
N ILE A 25 -17.50 30.62 -40.74
CA ILE A 25 -16.75 30.63 -39.47
C ILE A 25 -17.37 29.70 -38.42
N LEU A 26 -18.69 29.52 -38.42
CA LEU A 26 -19.35 28.63 -37.47
C LEU A 26 -19.04 27.14 -37.73
N ALA A 27 -18.82 26.75 -39.00
CA ALA A 27 -18.51 25.37 -39.35
C ALA A 27 -17.07 24.95 -38.97
N PHE A 28 -16.14 25.89 -38.80
CA PHE A 28 -14.76 25.58 -38.42
C PHE A 28 -14.63 25.22 -36.92
N PHE A 29 -15.57 25.66 -36.08
CA PHE A 29 -15.59 25.32 -34.65
C PHE A 29 -16.18 23.93 -34.33
N TYR A 30 -16.87 23.29 -35.28
CA TYR A 30 -17.47 21.96 -35.07
C TYR A 30 -16.58 20.79 -35.52
N LEU A 31 -15.36 21.06 -36.02
CA LEU A 31 -14.42 20.01 -36.45
C LEU A 31 -13.08 20.06 -35.71
N VAL A 32 -13.11 20.41 -34.41
CA VAL A 32 -12.01 20.07 -33.50
C VAL A 32 -12.48 18.90 -32.64
N PRO A 33 -11.93 17.68 -32.80
CA PRO A 33 -12.17 16.62 -31.83
C PRO A 33 -11.59 17.07 -30.49
N SER A 34 -12.47 17.47 -29.57
CA SER A 34 -12.11 17.72 -28.18
C SER A 34 -11.89 16.37 -27.49
N SER A 35 -10.73 15.77 -27.71
CA SER A 35 -10.16 14.79 -26.78
C SER A 35 -9.17 15.50 -25.87
N ASN A 36 -9.62 16.57 -25.21
CA ASN A 36 -8.94 17.12 -24.05
C ASN A 36 -9.68 16.60 -22.81
N THR A 37 -9.52 15.30 -22.54
CA THR A 37 -9.55 14.88 -21.15
C THR A 37 -8.39 15.63 -20.47
N PRO A 38 -8.66 16.42 -19.41
CA PRO A 38 -7.56 16.96 -18.62
C PRO A 38 -6.72 15.77 -18.13
N PRO A 39 -5.37 15.83 -18.20
CA PRO A 39 -4.57 14.80 -17.54
C PRO A 39 -4.93 14.86 -16.05
N HIS A 40 -5.42 13.73 -15.53
CA HIS A 40 -5.67 13.54 -14.12
C HIS A 40 -4.43 14.00 -13.33
N SER A 41 -4.55 15.14 -12.66
CA SER A 41 -3.52 15.71 -11.77
C SER A 41 -3.47 14.96 -10.43
N HIS A 42 -3.42 13.63 -10.52
CA HIS A 42 -3.20 12.69 -9.42
C HIS A 42 -2.00 11.76 -9.68
N SER A 43 -1.42 11.79 -10.89
CA SER A 43 -0.33 10.88 -11.29
C SER A 43 1.06 11.29 -10.78
N HIS A 44 1.29 12.56 -10.45
CA HIS A 44 2.64 13.02 -10.08
C HIS A 44 3.05 12.68 -8.64
N LEU A 45 2.11 12.72 -7.68
CA LEU A 45 2.40 12.35 -6.28
C LEU A 45 2.54 10.84 -6.10
N HIS A 46 1.71 10.05 -6.81
CA HIS A 46 1.80 8.59 -6.79
C HIS A 46 3.12 8.12 -7.39
N SER A 47 3.52 8.68 -8.54
CA SER A 47 4.80 8.35 -9.19
C SER A 47 6.03 8.62 -8.32
N MET A 48 6.04 9.71 -7.55
CA MET A 48 7.17 10.03 -6.66
C MET A 48 7.22 9.14 -5.41
N ALA A 49 6.05 8.76 -4.87
CA ALA A 49 5.96 7.78 -3.78
C ALA A 49 6.37 6.38 -4.26
N ASP A 50 5.96 5.98 -5.46
CA ASP A 50 6.31 4.70 -6.09
C ASP A 50 7.80 4.61 -6.44
N GLU A 51 8.41 5.71 -6.87
CA GLU A 51 9.86 5.77 -7.07
C GLU A 51 10.60 5.63 -5.73
N ASN A 52 10.14 6.35 -4.71
CA ASN A 52 10.73 6.28 -3.36
C ASN A 52 10.63 4.88 -2.76
N ILE A 53 9.47 4.23 -2.85
CA ILE A 53 9.26 2.88 -2.32
C ILE A 53 10.10 1.85 -3.08
N SER A 54 10.29 2.02 -4.41
CA SER A 54 11.16 1.15 -5.20
C SER A 54 12.62 1.26 -4.76
N VAL A 55 13.12 2.49 -4.57
CA VAL A 55 14.48 2.73 -4.08
C VAL A 55 14.68 2.13 -2.69
N LEU A 56 13.72 2.29 -1.79
CA LEU A 56 13.76 1.67 -0.46
C LEU A 56 13.75 0.14 -0.53
N SER A 57 12.97 -0.45 -1.45
CA SER A 57 12.86 -1.89 -1.64
C SER A 57 14.17 -2.51 -2.13
N GLU A 58 14.81 -1.90 -3.14
CA GLU A 58 16.11 -2.33 -3.65
C GLU A 58 17.20 -2.23 -2.58
N LYS A 59 17.16 -1.16 -1.80
CA LYS A 59 18.07 -0.94 -0.67
C LYS A 59 17.86 -1.98 0.41
N PHE A 60 16.62 -2.29 0.78
CA PHE A 60 16.30 -3.34 1.74
C PHE A 60 16.80 -4.70 1.28
N SER A 61 16.52 -5.07 0.02
CA SER A 61 17.00 -6.32 -0.58
C SER A 61 18.52 -6.44 -0.50
N SER A 62 19.23 -5.36 -0.83
CA SER A 62 20.69 -5.29 -0.75
C SER A 62 21.20 -5.48 0.68
N LEU A 63 20.57 -4.81 1.66
CA LEU A 63 20.93 -4.92 3.08
C LEU A 63 20.60 -6.29 3.67
N ARG A 64 19.55 -6.95 3.19
CA ARG A 64 19.15 -8.30 3.61
C ARG A 64 20.11 -9.38 3.12
N ALA A 65 20.83 -9.14 2.03
CA ALA A 65 21.87 -10.05 1.53
C ALA A 65 23.15 -10.05 2.38
N LEU A 66 23.38 -8.99 3.16
CA LEU A 66 24.54 -8.87 4.04
C LEU A 66 24.31 -9.63 5.36
N LYS A 67 25.36 -10.27 5.87
CA LYS A 67 25.32 -10.95 7.17
C LYS A 67 25.67 -9.97 8.28
N GLY A 68 24.75 -9.78 9.23
CA GLY A 68 25.01 -9.13 10.51
C GLY A 68 25.30 -10.13 11.62
N HIS A 69 25.54 -9.62 12.83
CA HIS A 69 25.80 -10.40 14.03
C HIS A 69 24.73 -11.48 14.28
N TYR A 70 23.45 -11.11 14.15
CA TYR A 70 22.32 -12.01 14.39
C TYR A 70 22.12 -13.07 13.30
N ASN A 71 22.88 -13.00 12.21
CA ASN A 71 22.92 -13.98 11.13
C ASN A 71 24.27 -14.72 11.05
N GLY A 72 25.07 -14.68 12.13
CA GLY A 72 26.35 -15.37 12.25
C GLY A 72 27.51 -14.67 11.54
N GLY A 73 27.38 -13.37 11.24
CA GLY A 73 28.46 -12.51 10.76
C GLY A 73 29.11 -11.69 11.88
N GLU A 74 30.07 -10.85 11.51
CA GLU A 74 30.55 -9.79 12.39
C GLU A 74 29.48 -8.72 12.58
N PHE A 75 29.53 -8.01 13.71
CA PHE A 75 28.61 -6.91 13.96
C PHE A 75 28.78 -5.80 12.91
N ASN A 76 27.69 -5.46 12.25
CA ASN A 76 27.63 -4.35 11.32
C ASN A 76 26.64 -3.31 11.85
N LYS A 77 27.13 -2.10 12.15
CA LYS A 77 26.30 -1.01 12.68
C LYS A 77 25.10 -0.66 11.79
N ASP A 78 25.25 -0.77 10.47
CA ASP A 78 24.18 -0.41 9.53
C ASP A 78 23.09 -1.49 9.44
N ILE A 79 23.40 -2.73 9.83
CA ILE A 79 22.49 -3.88 9.80
C ILE A 79 21.92 -4.16 11.19
N ASP A 80 22.78 -4.21 12.20
CA ASP A 80 22.48 -4.65 13.56
C ASP A 80 22.30 -3.49 14.55
N GLY A 81 22.77 -2.29 14.19
CA GLY A 81 22.75 -1.14 15.08
C GLY A 81 21.37 -0.49 15.15
N PRO A 82 20.92 -0.02 16.33
CA PRO A 82 19.70 0.76 16.43
C PRO A 82 19.80 2.03 15.59
N GLN A 83 18.75 2.34 14.84
CA GLN A 83 18.79 3.39 13.80
C GLN A 83 19.83 3.13 12.69
N GLY A 84 20.29 1.89 12.54
CA GLY A 84 21.09 1.46 11.39
C GLY A 84 20.27 1.59 10.09
N GLU A 85 20.97 1.57 8.97
CA GLU A 85 20.38 1.74 7.66
C GLU A 85 19.26 0.71 7.38
N LYS A 86 19.46 -0.56 7.73
CA LYS A 86 18.45 -1.62 7.58
C LYS A 86 17.19 -1.30 8.39
N HIS A 87 17.34 -0.85 9.64
CA HIS A 87 16.22 -0.48 10.49
C HIS A 87 15.41 0.69 9.90
N GLN A 88 16.10 1.76 9.48
CA GLN A 88 15.44 2.94 8.93
C GLN A 88 14.68 2.62 7.64
N VAL A 89 15.29 1.82 6.76
CA VAL A 89 14.66 1.39 5.51
C VAL A 89 13.45 0.51 5.79
N MET A 90 13.57 -0.48 6.69
CA MET A 90 12.43 -1.31 7.09
C MET A 90 11.32 -0.48 7.72
N LYS A 91 11.66 0.53 8.53
CA LYS A 91 10.67 1.43 9.12
C LYS A 91 9.94 2.23 8.05
N ALA A 92 10.67 2.82 7.10
CA ALA A 92 10.07 3.58 6.01
C ALA A 92 9.17 2.70 5.13
N LEU A 93 9.60 1.48 4.81
CA LEU A 93 8.79 0.51 4.07
C LEU A 93 7.56 0.07 4.86
N GLY A 94 7.70 -0.19 6.16
CA GLY A 94 6.59 -0.53 7.05
C GLY A 94 5.57 0.59 7.17
N ASP A 95 6.02 1.84 7.28
CA ASP A 95 5.14 3.02 7.36
C ASP A 95 4.32 3.20 6.06
N GLN A 96 4.87 2.84 4.90
CA GLN A 96 4.19 2.97 3.60
C GLN A 96 3.34 1.75 3.24
N LEU A 97 3.88 0.54 3.38
CA LEU A 97 3.21 -0.72 3.02
C LEU A 97 2.26 -1.22 4.10
N GLY A 98 2.44 -0.74 5.34
CA GLY A 98 1.68 -1.17 6.49
C GLY A 98 0.33 -0.50 6.68
N LEU A 99 -0.11 0.28 5.68
CA LEU A 99 -1.40 0.95 5.68
C LEU A 99 -2.55 -0.05 5.46
N PRO A 100 -3.73 0.17 6.08
CA PRO A 100 -4.89 -0.69 5.84
C PRO A 100 -5.28 -0.74 4.37
N ASN A 101 -5.66 -1.92 3.89
CA ASN A 101 -6.03 -2.23 2.50
C ASN A 101 -4.86 -2.31 1.50
N THR A 102 -3.61 -2.17 1.92
CA THR A 102 -2.47 -2.46 1.04
C THR A 102 -2.47 -3.95 0.67
N PRO A 103 -2.34 -4.34 -0.62
CA PRO A 103 -2.29 -5.74 -1.02
C PRO A 103 -1.07 -6.46 -0.43
N ALA A 104 -1.26 -7.69 0.05
CA ALA A 104 -0.16 -8.54 0.52
C ALA A 104 0.83 -8.85 -0.61
N SER A 105 0.37 -8.93 -1.85
CA SER A 105 1.22 -9.08 -3.04
C SER A 105 2.20 -7.92 -3.21
N GLU A 106 1.80 -6.70 -2.87
CA GLU A 106 2.67 -5.53 -2.94
C GLU A 106 3.77 -5.60 -1.88
N ILE A 107 3.45 -6.04 -0.67
CA ILE A 107 4.45 -6.33 0.38
C ILE A 107 5.46 -7.35 -0.13
N LEU A 108 4.99 -8.47 -0.67
CA LEU A 108 5.86 -9.55 -1.16
C LEU A 108 6.71 -9.10 -2.36
N GLN A 109 6.17 -8.26 -3.24
CA GLN A 109 6.92 -7.71 -4.37
C GLN A 109 8.03 -6.76 -3.92
N ARG A 110 7.80 -5.95 -2.89
CA ARG A 110 8.71 -4.90 -2.43
C ARG A 110 9.73 -5.40 -1.40
N LEU A 111 9.31 -6.22 -0.44
CA LEU A 111 10.16 -6.74 0.65
C LEU A 111 10.69 -8.15 0.36
N GLY A 112 10.19 -8.81 -0.68
CA GLY A 112 10.47 -10.22 -0.95
C GLY A 112 9.74 -11.16 0.02
N ASN A 113 10.16 -12.42 0.04
CA ASN A 113 9.58 -13.43 0.91
C ASN A 113 9.71 -13.04 2.40
N PRO A 114 8.68 -13.26 3.23
CA PRO A 114 8.82 -13.08 4.67
C PRO A 114 9.84 -14.07 5.22
N ASP A 115 10.46 -13.72 6.35
CA ASP A 115 11.32 -14.63 7.10
C ASP A 115 10.51 -15.68 7.87
N ASP A 116 9.27 -15.34 8.26
CA ASP A 116 8.32 -16.25 8.91
C ASP A 116 6.87 -15.91 8.51
N LEU A 117 6.02 -16.95 8.49
CA LEU A 117 4.59 -16.84 8.25
C LEU A 117 3.85 -17.55 9.37
N THR A 118 3.15 -16.80 10.21
CA THR A 118 2.48 -17.32 11.42
C THR A 118 1.00 -16.93 11.45
N LEU A 119 0.18 -17.74 12.12
CA LEU A 119 -1.23 -17.43 12.42
C LEU A 119 -1.39 -16.71 13.77
N MET A 120 -0.32 -16.64 14.56
CA MET A 120 -0.33 -16.07 15.90
C MET A 120 0.27 -14.67 15.90
N PRO A 121 -0.23 -13.76 16.75
CA PRO A 121 0.40 -12.47 16.95
C PRO A 121 1.87 -12.63 17.35
N PRO A 122 2.74 -11.77 16.86
CA PRO A 122 4.14 -11.79 17.24
C PRO A 122 4.34 -11.52 18.75
N GLY A 123 5.08 -12.41 19.41
CA GLY A 123 5.29 -12.40 20.86
C GLY A 123 4.48 -13.45 21.64
N ASP A 124 3.42 -14.01 21.04
CA ASP A 124 2.52 -14.97 21.69
C ASP A 124 2.82 -16.44 21.34
N TYR A 125 4.09 -16.78 21.12
CA TYR A 125 4.45 -18.19 20.91
C TYR A 125 4.07 -18.97 22.17
N PRO A 126 3.25 -20.03 22.06
CA PRO A 126 2.91 -20.82 23.23
C PRO A 126 4.23 -21.34 23.82
N PRO A 127 4.43 -21.27 25.15
CA PRO A 127 5.59 -21.90 25.75
C PRO A 127 5.56 -23.35 25.28
N THR A 128 6.61 -23.78 24.57
CA THR A 128 6.82 -25.19 24.26
C THR A 128 6.96 -25.87 25.61
N VAL A 129 5.84 -26.33 26.16
CA VAL A 129 5.81 -27.12 27.38
C VAL A 129 6.64 -28.34 27.05
N ALA A 130 7.89 -28.35 27.54
CA ALA A 130 8.74 -29.51 27.50
C ALA A 130 7.91 -30.66 28.07
N MET A 131 7.53 -31.59 27.21
CA MET A 131 6.80 -32.79 27.63
C MET A 131 7.75 -33.60 28.49
N MET A 132 7.75 -33.33 29.79
CA MET A 132 8.31 -34.26 30.77
C MET A 132 7.42 -35.50 30.75
N PRO A 133 7.95 -36.70 30.46
CA PRO A 133 7.18 -37.93 30.53
C PRO A 133 7.00 -38.29 32.00
N GLY A 134 5.99 -37.69 32.63
CA GLY A 134 5.50 -38.04 33.95
C GLY A 134 4.11 -38.66 33.84
N PRO A 135 3.79 -39.68 34.64
CA PRO A 135 2.45 -40.26 34.64
C PRO A 135 1.42 -39.22 35.13
N VAL A 136 0.43 -38.92 34.29
CA VAL A 136 -0.67 -38.00 34.59
C VAL A 136 -1.72 -38.73 35.42
N LEU A 137 -1.93 -38.30 36.67
CA LEU A 137 -3.13 -38.65 37.43
C LEU A 137 -4.28 -37.72 36.96
N PRO A 138 -5.48 -38.24 36.63
CA PRO A 138 -6.60 -37.40 36.26
C PRO A 138 -7.18 -36.78 37.53
N THR A 139 -6.85 -35.51 37.80
CA THR A 139 -7.57 -34.73 38.82
C THR A 139 -8.72 -34.02 38.13
N ALA A 140 -9.94 -34.40 38.50
CA ALA A 140 -11.21 -34.00 37.89
C ALA A 140 -11.63 -32.56 38.24
N GLU A 141 -10.72 -31.59 38.13
CA GLU A 141 -10.99 -30.17 38.45
C GLU A 141 -10.44 -29.17 37.41
N GLN A 142 -10.11 -29.63 36.20
CA GLN A 142 -9.74 -28.77 35.06
C GLN A 142 -10.71 -28.96 33.89
N GLY A 143 -12.00 -29.03 34.23
CA GLY A 143 -13.11 -28.92 33.29
C GLY A 143 -13.59 -27.48 33.17
N ALA A 144 -12.77 -26.60 32.60
CA ALA A 144 -13.21 -25.30 32.08
C ALA A 144 -12.14 -24.73 31.13
N MET A 145 -11.79 -25.50 30.10
CA MET A 145 -11.20 -24.89 28.91
C MET A 145 -12.29 -23.99 28.32
N ASN A 146 -12.05 -22.68 28.30
CA ASN A 146 -13.01 -21.69 27.80
C ASN A 146 -13.62 -22.15 26.47
N PRO A 147 -14.94 -22.41 26.39
CA PRO A 147 -15.60 -22.79 25.14
C PRO A 147 -15.53 -21.70 24.06
N ALA A 148 -15.04 -20.51 24.40
CA ALA A 148 -14.72 -19.44 23.45
C ALA A 148 -13.60 -19.80 22.45
N LEU A 149 -12.68 -20.72 22.79
CA LEU A 149 -11.60 -21.12 21.86
C LEU A 149 -12.01 -22.21 20.85
N GLN A 150 -13.15 -22.86 21.03
CA GLN A 150 -13.66 -23.85 20.07
C GLN A 150 -14.62 -23.26 19.03
N GLN A 151 -15.11 -22.02 19.22
CA GLN A 151 -16.04 -21.38 18.28
C GLN A 151 -15.38 -20.50 17.21
N GLN A 152 -14.06 -20.31 17.23
CA GLN A 152 -13.36 -19.52 16.20
C GLN A 152 -12.93 -20.33 14.96
N GLN A 153 -13.26 -21.62 14.87
CA GLN A 153 -12.86 -22.49 13.76
C GLN A 153 -13.67 -22.31 12.45
N SER A 154 -14.64 -21.39 12.39
CA SER A 154 -15.47 -21.19 11.19
C SER A 154 -15.18 -19.89 10.43
N GLN A 155 -14.24 -19.07 10.89
CA GLN A 155 -13.84 -17.85 10.19
C GLN A 155 -12.37 -17.95 9.80
N PRO A 156 -12.01 -17.57 8.56
CA PRO A 156 -10.63 -17.58 8.12
C PRO A 156 -9.81 -16.65 9.04
N GLN A 157 -8.75 -17.19 9.63
CA GLN A 157 -7.94 -16.49 10.61
C GLN A 157 -6.90 -15.60 9.93
N PRO A 158 -6.66 -14.37 10.41
CA PRO A 158 -5.56 -13.55 9.94
C PRO A 158 -4.22 -14.26 10.07
N TYR A 159 -3.34 -14.01 9.10
CA TYR A 159 -1.95 -14.46 9.14
C TYR A 159 -1.00 -13.26 9.17
N TYR A 160 0.24 -13.51 9.56
CA TYR A 160 1.25 -12.49 9.73
C TYR A 160 2.44 -12.76 8.82
N LEU A 161 2.85 -11.75 8.05
CA LEU A 161 4.12 -11.73 7.32
C LEU A 161 5.17 -11.08 8.22
N VAL A 162 6.22 -11.81 8.56
CA VAL A 162 7.27 -11.37 9.50
C VAL A 162 8.59 -11.15 8.77
N TYR A 163 9.24 -10.01 9.02
CA TYR A 163 10.53 -9.63 8.45
C TYR A 163 11.53 -9.29 9.56
N TYR A 164 12.58 -10.10 9.70
CA TYR A 164 13.57 -10.01 10.76
C TYR A 164 14.56 -8.87 10.52
N TRP A 165 14.71 -8.01 11.52
CA TRP A 165 15.77 -7.02 11.56
C TRP A 165 17.02 -7.60 12.24
N ARG A 166 16.91 -7.99 13.52
CA ARG A 166 17.99 -8.55 14.38
C ARG A 166 17.66 -9.98 14.82
N GLY A 167 17.36 -10.83 13.84
CA GLY A 167 16.83 -12.16 14.08
C GLY A 167 15.43 -12.12 14.71
N LYS A 168 15.11 -13.11 15.55
CA LYS A 168 13.78 -13.26 16.17
C LYS A 168 13.50 -12.26 17.30
N HIS A 169 14.46 -11.38 17.63
CA HIS A 169 14.33 -10.41 18.72
C HIS A 169 13.59 -9.15 18.29
N ASP A 170 13.95 -8.59 17.13
CA ASP A 170 13.34 -7.38 16.59
C ASP A 170 12.94 -7.58 15.14
N TYR A 171 11.68 -7.30 14.85
CA TYR A 171 11.13 -7.54 13.52
C TYR A 171 9.89 -6.70 13.22
N LEU A 172 9.70 -6.47 11.93
CA LEU A 172 8.53 -5.84 11.37
C LEU A 172 7.51 -6.92 11.00
N TYR A 173 6.24 -6.71 11.31
CA TYR A 173 5.17 -7.63 10.93
C TYR A 173 4.01 -6.92 10.24
N PHE A 174 3.34 -7.65 9.36
CA PHE A 174 2.10 -7.24 8.70
C PHE A 174 1.01 -8.26 8.99
N LYS A 175 -0.09 -7.82 9.60
CA LYS A 175 -1.29 -8.64 9.81
C LYS A 175 -2.16 -8.57 8.56
N ILE A 176 -2.43 -9.72 7.94
CA ILE A 176 -3.13 -9.82 6.66
C ILE A 176 -4.52 -10.42 6.85
N ASP A 177 -5.49 -9.83 6.17
CA ASP A 177 -6.84 -10.37 6.01
C ASP A 177 -6.78 -11.60 5.07
N PRO A 178 -7.22 -12.78 5.51
CA PRO A 178 -7.11 -14.02 4.74
C PRO A 178 -8.10 -14.10 3.57
N VAL A 179 -9.14 -13.27 3.54
CA VAL A 179 -10.16 -13.25 2.49
C VAL A 179 -9.81 -12.22 1.42
N LYS A 180 -9.40 -11.02 1.84
CA LYS A 180 -9.08 -9.93 0.92
C LYS A 180 -7.62 -9.89 0.49
N GLU A 181 -6.75 -10.63 1.20
CA GLU A 181 -5.29 -10.58 1.04
C GLU A 181 -4.73 -9.16 1.16
N THR A 182 -5.29 -8.37 2.08
CA THR A 182 -4.87 -6.99 2.33
C THR A 182 -4.41 -6.80 3.77
N VAL A 183 -3.54 -5.83 3.99
CA VAL A 183 -3.09 -5.42 5.32
C VAL A 183 -4.27 -4.93 6.15
N ILE A 184 -4.40 -5.50 7.35
CA ILE A 184 -5.26 -5.00 8.42
C ILE A 184 -4.50 -3.95 9.23
N THR A 185 -3.27 -4.31 9.64
CA THR A 185 -2.36 -3.45 10.39
C THR A 185 -0.93 -3.94 10.24
N SER A 186 0.04 -3.06 10.48
CA SER A 186 1.45 -3.41 10.66
C SER A 186 1.93 -3.02 12.05
N GLY A 187 3.11 -3.49 12.43
CA GLY A 187 3.74 -3.08 13.68
C GLY A 187 5.15 -3.61 13.84
N TRP A 188 5.80 -3.15 14.90
CA TRP A 188 7.12 -3.59 15.31
C TRP A 188 7.01 -4.46 16.56
N TYR A 189 7.68 -5.59 16.53
CA TYR A 189 8.02 -6.32 17.73
C TYR A 189 9.47 -6.04 18.05
N GLY A 190 9.74 -5.66 19.30
CA GLY A 190 11.09 -5.58 19.83
C GLY A 190 11.11 -6.21 21.21
N ALA A 191 11.93 -7.24 21.39
CA ALA A 191 12.20 -7.78 22.70
C ALA A 191 12.91 -6.70 23.53
N LEU A 192 12.34 -6.35 24.69
CA LEU A 192 13.02 -5.46 25.65
C LEU A 192 14.32 -6.16 26.09
N GLU A 193 15.46 -5.53 25.84
CA GLU A 193 16.78 -5.90 26.40
C GLU A 193 17.09 -5.09 27.66
#